data_AF-A0A835AKK6-F1
#
_entry.id   AF-A0A835AKK6-F1
#
_cell.length_a   1.000
_cell.length_b   1.000
_cell.length_c   1.000
_cell.angle_alpha   90.00
_cell.angle_beta   90.00
_cell.angle_gamma   90.00
#
_symmetry.space_group_name_H-M   'P 1'
#
loop_
_entity.id
_entity.type
_entity.pdbx_description
1 polymer ?
#
loop_
_entity_poly.entity_id
_entity_poly.type
_entity_poly.pdbx_seq_one_letter_code
_entity_poly.pdbx_strand_id
1 'polypeptide(L)'
;MESAVVASFLLLLCCQAAAAAAAGAISSHRRPPPLTRHYASPLVRRRHVTSPGTAAATVPAMVQYETRYYTQRLDHFNALPASYGTFQQRYLINDTFWAGKTSPIFLYAGNEGDIDLFTNNTGFMWESAPRFGAMLVFVEHRYYGESMPTKGYLSVTQALADFTSFVLSLKSNLSAPAAPVVVFGGSYGGMLAVWMRLKYPHIVMGAVASSAPIRSFYHLTDPYAFYDRVTDDFKSESNNCYDVLRGSSVRDIPSLLESAMVNAAMTDYPTPSGFLAPLPGYPVREMCRAVDHPSSGNDTLAKVRDAMNVYYNSTGASPCLGGEEDGDPYGMYDGWNWQACTEMVLMTYGLSNRSIIQPPWPFNFTDVLDSCRNATGLPPRPFWLEAEFGGYVNLRFSSKEDPEWLKKVRAKETRIIARWLKQYYKDEAVSGPVWIPPN
;
A
#
# COMPACT_ATOMS: atom_id res chain seq x y z
N MET A 1 15.99 33.79 -18.50
CA MET A 1 15.57 33.74 -17.08
C MET A 1 14.63 32.55 -16.81
N GLU A 2 14.74 31.48 -17.60
CA GLU A 2 13.86 30.30 -17.61
C GLU A 2 14.61 29.00 -17.22
N SER A 3 15.86 29.11 -16.75
CA SER A 3 16.72 27.94 -16.50
C SER A 3 17.04 27.70 -15.03
N ALA A 4 16.43 28.48 -14.11
CA ALA A 4 16.67 28.38 -12.67
C ALA A 4 15.49 27.77 -11.87
N VAL A 5 14.33 27.55 -12.51
CA VAL A 5 13.16 26.92 -11.88
C VAL A 5 13.16 25.40 -12.08
N VAL A 6 13.78 24.92 -13.16
CA VAL A 6 13.94 23.48 -13.46
C VAL A 6 14.90 22.80 -12.47
N ALA A 7 15.87 23.52 -11.90
CA ALA A 7 16.89 22.94 -11.02
C ALA A 7 16.42 22.71 -9.56
N SER A 8 15.37 23.40 -9.08
CA SER A 8 14.92 23.27 -7.69
C SER A 8 14.01 22.08 -7.42
N PHE A 9 13.32 21.54 -8.44
CA PHE A 9 12.53 20.31 -8.32
C PHE A 9 13.36 19.03 -8.59
N LEU A 10 14.49 19.15 -9.28
CA LEU A 10 15.46 18.05 -9.51
C LEU A 10 16.38 17.76 -8.30
N LEU A 11 16.44 18.66 -7.31
CA LEU A 11 17.22 18.43 -6.09
C LEU A 11 16.56 17.45 -5.09
N LEU A 12 15.26 17.16 -5.23
CA LEU A 12 14.54 16.16 -4.43
C LEU A 12 14.56 14.74 -5.03
N LEU A 13 15.24 14.53 -6.17
CA LEU A 13 15.50 13.19 -6.74
C LEU A 13 16.99 12.88 -6.96
N CYS A 14 17.93 13.82 -6.71
CA CYS A 14 19.36 13.58 -6.93
C CYS A 14 20.34 14.10 -5.85
N CYS A 15 19.92 14.76 -4.77
CA CYS A 15 20.84 15.21 -3.71
C CYS A 15 20.81 14.34 -2.45
N GLN A 16 21.21 13.07 -2.57
CA GLN A 16 21.89 12.33 -1.48
C GLN A 16 23.05 11.46 -1.99
N ALA A 17 23.79 11.95 -3.00
CA ALA A 17 25.00 11.28 -3.48
C ALA A 17 26.12 12.27 -3.84
N ALA A 18 26.52 13.15 -2.91
CA ALA A 18 27.82 13.84 -2.98
C ALA A 18 28.15 14.58 -1.67
N ALA A 19 28.60 13.86 -0.65
CA ALA A 19 29.36 14.46 0.46
C ALA A 19 30.32 13.43 1.08
N ALA A 20 31.27 12.93 0.28
CA ALA A 20 32.45 12.26 0.81
C ALA A 20 33.62 12.38 -0.18
N ALA A 21 34.14 13.58 -0.36
CA ALA A 21 35.46 13.78 -0.95
C ALA A 21 36.07 15.10 -0.45
N ALA A 22 36.70 15.05 0.73
CA ALA A 22 37.99 15.69 1.00
C ALA A 22 38.33 15.62 2.50
N ALA A 23 38.98 14.54 2.93
CA ALA A 23 39.98 14.59 4.00
C ALA A 23 40.87 13.34 3.96
N GLY A 24 42.15 13.55 3.65
CA GLY A 24 43.26 12.86 4.31
C GLY A 24 43.53 11.40 3.95
N ALA A 25 44.53 11.20 3.10
CA ALA A 25 45.23 9.94 2.86
C ALA A 25 45.69 9.24 4.16
N ILE A 26 45.58 7.90 4.19
CA ILE A 26 46.63 6.96 4.67
C ILE A 26 46.39 5.61 3.98
N SER A 27 47.43 5.14 3.29
CA SER A 27 47.56 3.80 2.71
C SER A 27 47.94 2.79 3.81
N SER A 28 47.33 1.60 3.81
CA SER A 28 48.09 0.34 3.72
C SER A 28 47.21 -0.92 3.77
N HIS A 29 47.63 -1.90 2.98
CA HIS A 29 47.12 -3.25 2.79
C HIS A 29 46.83 -4.06 4.07
N ARG A 30 45.80 -4.94 4.03
CA ARG A 30 45.94 -6.40 4.27
C ARG A 30 44.63 -7.18 4.02
N ARG A 31 44.83 -8.44 3.57
CA ARG A 31 43.85 -9.48 3.16
C ARG A 31 42.93 -9.97 4.30
N PRO A 32 41.78 -10.63 3.99
CA PRO A 32 40.86 -11.18 4.99
C PRO A 32 41.25 -12.61 5.43
N PRO A 33 40.86 -13.05 6.65
CA PRO A 33 40.80 -14.47 7.02
C PRO A 33 39.35 -14.97 7.24
N PRO A 34 39.14 -16.32 7.35
CA PRO A 34 37.99 -16.98 6.77
C PRO A 34 36.84 -17.35 7.73
N LEU A 35 35.74 -17.75 7.09
CA LEU A 35 34.54 -18.43 7.60
C LEU A 35 34.81 -19.41 8.76
N THR A 36 34.03 -19.25 9.83
CA THR A 36 33.73 -20.35 10.76
C THR A 36 32.22 -20.48 10.95
N ARG A 37 31.83 -21.76 11.03
CA ARG A 37 30.50 -22.32 10.88
C ARG A 37 29.96 -22.60 12.28
N HIS A 38 28.88 -21.95 12.69
CA HIS A 38 28.14 -22.35 13.89
C HIS A 38 26.66 -22.56 13.57
N TYR A 39 26.27 -23.84 13.59
CA TYR A 39 24.90 -24.29 13.77
C TYR A 39 24.41 -23.85 15.15
N ALA A 40 23.25 -23.19 15.22
CA ALA A 40 22.47 -23.09 16.44
C ALA A 40 20.97 -23.06 16.10
N SER A 41 20.23 -23.96 16.75
CA SER A 41 18.80 -24.26 16.60
C SER A 41 17.87 -23.07 16.89
N PRO A 42 16.60 -23.09 16.44
CA PRO A 42 15.70 -21.96 16.55
C PRO A 42 15.13 -21.84 17.98
N LEU A 43 15.49 -20.76 18.66
CA LEU A 43 14.82 -20.31 19.88
C LEU A 43 13.56 -19.54 19.50
N VAL A 44 12.39 -20.13 19.76
CA VAL A 44 11.09 -19.45 19.77
C VAL A 44 11.15 -18.35 20.82
N ARG A 45 11.10 -17.08 20.39
CA ARG A 45 11.13 -15.93 21.29
C ARG A 45 9.79 -15.21 21.24
N ARG A 46 8.93 -15.46 22.23
CA ARG A 46 7.82 -14.55 22.56
C ARG A 46 8.45 -13.23 23.00
N ARG A 47 8.39 -12.20 22.15
CA ARG A 47 8.79 -10.84 22.51
C ARG A 47 7.53 -10.02 22.79
N HIS A 48 7.36 -9.60 24.04
CA HIS A 48 6.69 -8.34 24.34
C HIS A 48 7.72 -7.24 24.12
N VAL A 49 7.54 -6.42 23.09
CA VAL A 49 8.36 -5.24 22.85
C VAL A 49 7.63 -4.05 23.46
N THR A 50 8.12 -3.58 24.61
CA THR A 50 7.94 -2.20 25.05
C THR A 50 9.26 -1.48 24.76
N SER A 51 9.28 -0.63 23.73
CA SER A 51 10.36 0.34 23.52
C SER A 51 9.86 1.72 23.98
N PRO A 52 10.63 2.51 24.75
CA PRO A 52 10.21 3.82 25.21
C PRO A 52 10.62 4.91 24.20
N GLY A 53 9.66 5.73 23.77
CA GLY A 53 9.95 6.96 23.01
C GLY A 53 9.14 7.13 21.74
N THR A 54 7.82 7.22 21.88
CA THR A 54 6.82 7.84 20.99
C THR A 54 5.48 7.46 21.61
N ALA A 55 4.48 8.35 21.59
CA ALA A 55 3.14 7.99 22.05
C ALA A 55 2.51 6.99 21.07
N ALA A 56 2.95 5.74 21.15
CA ALA A 56 2.46 4.65 20.33
C ALA A 56 0.96 4.50 20.61
N ALA A 57 0.16 4.57 19.56
CA ALA A 57 -1.25 4.21 19.63
C ALA A 57 -1.36 2.86 20.35
N THR A 58 -2.15 2.81 21.43
CA THR A 58 -2.27 1.60 22.24
C THR A 58 -2.85 0.49 21.37
N VAL A 59 -2.05 -0.54 21.09
CA VAL A 59 -2.49 -1.68 20.28
C VAL A 59 -3.72 -2.30 20.94
N PRO A 60 -4.85 -2.49 20.22
CA PRO A 60 -6.05 -3.04 20.83
C PRO A 60 -5.79 -4.44 21.41
N ALA A 61 -6.30 -4.71 22.61
CA ALA A 61 -6.05 -5.98 23.31
C ALA A 61 -6.47 -7.24 22.50
N MET A 62 -7.44 -7.09 21.58
CA MET A 62 -7.90 -8.15 20.67
C MET A 62 -6.84 -8.59 19.65
N VAL A 63 -5.88 -7.71 19.33
CA VAL A 63 -4.81 -7.99 18.38
C VAL A 63 -3.74 -8.83 19.08
N GLN A 64 -3.78 -10.13 18.84
CA GLN A 64 -2.84 -11.09 19.42
C GLN A 64 -2.38 -12.05 18.33
N TYR A 65 -1.08 -12.10 18.04
CA TYR A 65 -0.54 -12.96 16.99
C TYR A 65 0.81 -13.55 17.39
N GLU A 66 1.18 -14.63 16.70
CA GLU A 66 2.54 -15.13 16.70
C GLU A 66 3.26 -14.67 15.42
N THR A 67 4.43 -14.05 15.58
CA THR A 67 5.33 -13.75 14.46
C THR A 67 6.10 -15.00 14.07
N ARG A 68 6.03 -15.35 12.78
CA ARG A 68 6.76 -16.47 12.18
C ARG A 68 7.39 -16.05 10.86
N TYR A 69 8.22 -16.93 10.31
CA TYR A 69 8.87 -16.71 9.02
C TYR A 69 8.70 -17.92 8.12
N TYR A 70 8.44 -17.66 6.85
CA TYR A 70 8.38 -18.64 5.79
C TYR A 70 9.63 -18.52 4.92
N THR A 71 10.30 -19.63 4.66
CA THR A 71 11.43 -19.66 3.72
C THR A 71 10.87 -19.58 2.30
N GLN A 72 10.93 -18.37 1.74
CA GLN A 72 10.35 -18.02 0.47
C GLN A 72 11.39 -18.10 -0.66
N ARG A 73 10.94 -18.46 -1.86
CA ARG A 73 11.79 -18.43 -3.05
C ARG A 73 12.05 -16.98 -3.48
N LEU A 74 13.30 -16.70 -3.81
CA LEU A 74 13.73 -15.36 -4.25
C LEU A 74 13.04 -14.97 -5.57
N ASP A 75 13.02 -15.89 -6.53
CA ASP A 75 12.48 -15.66 -7.87
C ASP A 75 11.60 -16.81 -8.34
N HIS A 76 10.30 -16.54 -8.44
CA HIS A 76 9.29 -17.53 -8.85
C HIS A 76 9.25 -17.81 -10.35
N PHE A 77 9.79 -16.91 -11.18
CA PHE A 77 9.52 -16.89 -12.62
C PHE A 77 10.72 -17.25 -13.49
N ASN A 78 11.86 -17.58 -12.87
CA ASN A 78 13.05 -18.00 -13.58
C ASN A 78 13.59 -19.33 -12.99
N ALA A 79 14.06 -20.21 -13.86
CA ALA A 79 14.57 -21.54 -13.52
C ALA A 79 16.10 -21.63 -13.47
N LEU A 80 16.82 -20.51 -13.60
CA LEU A 80 18.27 -20.48 -13.46
C LEU A 80 18.72 -20.83 -12.03
N PRO A 81 19.92 -21.41 -11.83
CA PRO A 81 20.40 -21.80 -10.50
C PRO A 81 20.35 -20.67 -9.45
N ALA A 82 20.64 -19.43 -9.85
CA ALA A 82 20.58 -18.26 -8.96
C ALA A 82 19.15 -17.93 -8.48
N SER A 83 18.12 -18.31 -9.24
CA SER A 83 16.71 -18.05 -8.95
C SER A 83 16.12 -18.99 -7.87
N TYR A 84 16.87 -20.04 -7.46
CA TYR A 84 16.51 -20.90 -6.33
C TYR A 84 17.04 -20.37 -4.98
N GLY A 85 17.64 -19.18 -4.96
CA GLY A 85 17.89 -18.47 -3.71
C GLY A 85 16.62 -18.33 -2.87
N THR A 86 16.77 -18.18 -1.56
CA THR A 86 15.64 -18.01 -0.65
C THR A 86 15.86 -16.84 0.29
N PHE A 87 14.78 -16.35 0.88
CA PHE A 87 14.80 -15.36 1.95
C PHE A 87 13.71 -15.69 2.98
N GLN A 88 13.80 -15.10 4.17
CA GLN A 88 12.79 -15.27 5.20
C GLN A 88 11.71 -14.19 5.03
N GLN A 89 10.50 -14.61 4.67
CA GLN A 89 9.34 -13.76 4.60
C GLN A 89 8.58 -13.81 5.93
N ARG A 90 8.42 -12.67 6.58
CA ARG A 90 7.70 -12.53 7.86
C ARG A 90 6.20 -12.70 7.63
N TYR A 91 5.53 -13.36 8.56
CA TYR A 91 4.08 -13.39 8.62
C TYR A 91 3.60 -13.49 10.07
N LEU A 92 2.41 -12.99 10.33
CA LEU A 92 1.76 -13.03 11.63
C LEU A 92 0.57 -13.99 11.54
N ILE A 93 0.39 -14.84 12.54
CA ILE A 93 -0.67 -15.84 12.57
C ILE A 93 -1.41 -15.84 13.91
N ASN A 94 -2.73 -15.97 13.84
CA ASN A 94 -3.57 -16.28 14.98
C ASN A 94 -4.58 -17.36 14.60
N ASP A 95 -4.56 -18.47 15.34
CA ASP A 95 -5.43 -19.62 15.16
C ASP A 95 -6.46 -19.78 16.29
N THR A 96 -6.54 -18.81 17.22
CA THR A 96 -7.38 -18.90 18.42
C THR A 96 -8.86 -19.10 18.10
N PHE A 97 -9.33 -18.53 16.99
CA PHE A 97 -10.73 -18.63 16.55
C PHE A 97 -10.95 -19.73 15.50
N TRP A 98 -9.91 -20.43 15.07
CA TRP A 98 -10.01 -21.32 13.92
C TRP A 98 -10.78 -22.60 14.28
N ALA A 99 -11.98 -22.76 13.73
CA ALA A 99 -12.91 -23.82 14.11
C ALA A 99 -12.55 -25.21 13.53
N GLY A 100 -11.49 -25.31 12.71
CA GLY A 100 -10.97 -26.59 12.20
C GLY A 100 -10.50 -26.53 10.75
N LYS A 101 -10.07 -27.68 10.22
CA LYS A 101 -9.38 -27.83 8.93
C LYS A 101 -10.19 -27.46 7.68
N THR A 102 -11.49 -27.25 7.83
CA THR A 102 -12.43 -26.81 6.76
C THR A 102 -12.88 -25.37 6.95
N SER A 103 -12.48 -24.73 8.05
CA SER A 103 -12.84 -23.36 8.39
C SER A 103 -11.93 -22.36 7.66
N PRO A 104 -12.42 -21.14 7.40
CA PRO A 104 -11.73 -20.17 6.56
C PRO A 104 -10.39 -19.72 7.13
N ILE A 105 -9.48 -19.37 6.22
CA ILE A 105 -8.27 -18.59 6.49
C ILE A 105 -8.52 -17.19 5.93
N PHE A 106 -8.48 -16.18 6.80
CA PHE A 106 -8.47 -14.78 6.40
C PHE A 106 -7.02 -14.34 6.28
N LEU A 107 -6.60 -14.08 5.04
CA LEU A 107 -5.26 -13.65 4.71
C LEU A 107 -5.26 -12.16 4.42
N TYR A 108 -4.48 -11.36 5.14
CA TYR A 108 -4.17 -9.99 4.75
C TYR A 108 -2.97 -9.99 3.80
N ALA A 109 -3.16 -9.46 2.59
CA ALA A 109 -2.09 -9.24 1.64
C ALA A 109 -1.31 -7.99 2.06
N GLY A 110 -0.22 -8.18 2.81
CA GLY A 110 0.66 -7.10 3.23
C GLY A 110 1.11 -6.27 2.03
N ASN A 111 1.24 -4.97 2.25
CA ASN A 111 1.47 -3.99 1.20
C ASN A 111 2.73 -3.16 1.50
N GLU A 112 2.75 -1.90 1.10
CA GLU A 112 3.88 -0.97 1.15
C GLU A 112 4.22 -0.50 2.57
N GLY A 113 4.58 -1.42 3.47
CA GLY A 113 4.96 -1.07 4.84
C GLY A 113 5.15 -2.26 5.77
N ASP A 114 5.49 -1.96 7.03
CA ASP A 114 5.62 -2.96 8.09
C ASP A 114 4.28 -3.66 8.36
N ILE A 115 4.27 -4.99 8.42
CA ILE A 115 3.04 -5.77 8.61
C ILE A 115 2.34 -5.53 9.96
N ASP A 116 3.06 -5.09 11.00
CA ASP A 116 2.50 -4.74 12.31
C ASP A 116 1.56 -3.53 12.19
N LEU A 117 1.89 -2.55 11.33
CA LEU A 117 1.04 -1.38 11.07
C LEU A 117 -0.33 -1.81 10.56
N PHE A 118 -0.37 -2.68 9.55
CA PHE A 118 -1.62 -3.16 8.96
C PHE A 118 -2.40 -4.04 9.92
N THR A 119 -1.71 -4.87 10.70
CA THR A 119 -2.33 -5.78 11.67
C THR A 119 -3.04 -5.02 12.79
N ASN A 120 -2.42 -3.93 13.28
CA ASN A 120 -2.97 -3.07 14.32
C ASN A 120 -4.13 -2.21 13.85
N ASN A 121 -4.23 -1.91 12.55
CA ASN A 121 -5.25 -1.03 11.98
C ASN A 121 -6.36 -1.77 11.21
N THR A 122 -6.24 -3.09 11.01
CA THR A 122 -7.28 -3.91 10.33
C THR A 122 -8.19 -4.62 11.34
N GLY A 123 -8.81 -3.85 12.25
CA GLY A 123 -9.70 -4.37 13.29
C GLY A 123 -10.85 -5.24 12.76
N PHE A 124 -11.35 -4.93 11.56
CA PHE A 124 -12.43 -5.68 10.92
C PHE A 124 -12.13 -7.19 10.75
N MET A 125 -10.87 -7.56 10.48
CA MET A 125 -10.49 -8.98 10.39
C MET A 125 -10.56 -9.65 11.78
N TRP A 126 -10.02 -8.99 12.80
CA TRP A 126 -10.04 -9.47 14.19
C TRP A 126 -11.46 -9.64 14.73
N GLU A 127 -12.34 -8.69 14.47
CA GLU A 127 -13.75 -8.74 14.89
C GLU A 127 -14.57 -9.80 14.12
N SER A 128 -14.20 -10.06 12.86
CA SER A 128 -14.90 -11.02 12.02
C SER A 128 -14.47 -12.46 12.29
N ALA A 129 -13.21 -12.69 12.66
CA ALA A 129 -12.66 -14.04 12.81
C ALA A 129 -13.46 -14.95 13.77
N PRO A 130 -13.89 -14.51 14.97
CA PRO A 130 -14.72 -15.32 15.87
C PRO A 130 -16.05 -15.74 15.24
N ARG A 131 -16.66 -14.88 14.42
CA ARG A 131 -17.97 -15.16 13.79
C ARG A 131 -17.88 -16.23 12.70
N PHE A 132 -16.76 -16.24 11.97
CA PHE A 132 -16.54 -17.17 10.86
C PHE A 132 -15.71 -18.39 11.26
N GLY A 133 -15.27 -18.48 12.52
CA GLY A 133 -14.33 -19.50 12.97
C GLY A 133 -13.03 -19.46 12.18
N ALA A 134 -12.55 -18.27 11.82
CA ALA A 134 -11.46 -18.07 10.87
C ALA A 134 -10.09 -18.03 11.54
N MET A 135 -9.07 -18.57 10.86
CA MET A 135 -7.67 -18.28 11.17
C MET A 135 -7.30 -16.93 10.57
N LEU A 136 -6.56 -16.11 11.31
CA LEU A 136 -6.01 -14.85 10.81
C LEU A 136 -4.55 -15.04 10.42
N VAL A 137 -4.20 -14.55 9.24
CA VAL A 137 -2.83 -14.55 8.74
C VAL A 137 -2.53 -13.22 8.06
N PHE A 138 -1.48 -12.53 8.48
CA PHE A 138 -0.98 -11.32 7.83
C PHE A 138 0.39 -11.63 7.23
N VAL A 139 0.51 -11.58 5.91
CA VAL A 139 1.77 -11.94 5.23
C VAL A 139 2.47 -10.67 4.79
N GLU A 140 3.70 -10.46 5.25
CA GLU A 140 4.46 -9.27 4.89
C GLU A 140 4.90 -9.31 3.42
N HIS A 141 4.86 -8.15 2.78
CA HIS A 141 5.27 -8.02 1.39
C HIS A 141 6.81 -8.10 1.28
N ARG A 142 7.32 -8.74 0.22
CA ARG A 142 8.77 -8.72 -0.06
C ARG A 142 9.27 -7.27 -0.19
N TYR A 143 10.46 -6.99 0.34
CA TYR A 143 11.10 -5.67 0.41
C TYR A 143 10.46 -4.65 1.35
N TYR A 144 9.57 -5.07 2.24
CA TYR A 144 9.03 -4.21 3.30
C TYR A 144 9.21 -4.88 4.66
N GLY A 145 9.35 -4.06 5.71
CA GLY A 145 9.49 -4.52 7.09
C GLY A 145 10.76 -5.34 7.27
N GLU A 146 10.60 -6.58 7.72
CA GLU A 146 11.72 -7.52 7.94
C GLU A 146 11.92 -8.49 6.76
N SER A 147 11.06 -8.44 5.76
CA SER A 147 11.02 -9.37 4.63
C SER A 147 11.92 -8.91 3.48
N MET A 148 13.23 -8.85 3.72
CA MET A 148 14.21 -8.17 2.84
C MET A 148 15.10 -9.15 2.03
N PRO A 149 14.70 -9.56 0.81
CA PRO A 149 15.56 -10.29 -0.11
C PRO A 149 16.66 -9.42 -0.74
N THR A 150 17.57 -10.04 -1.49
CA THR A 150 18.57 -9.31 -2.31
C THR A 150 17.90 -8.47 -3.39
N LYS A 151 18.48 -7.33 -3.82
CA LYS A 151 17.88 -6.38 -4.79
C LYS A 151 17.51 -7.03 -6.14
N GLY A 152 16.45 -6.53 -6.78
CA GLY A 152 16.09 -6.84 -8.17
C GLY A 152 14.85 -7.72 -8.40
N TYR A 153 14.15 -8.14 -7.34
CA TYR A 153 12.99 -9.04 -7.40
C TYR A 153 11.71 -8.42 -6.82
N LEU A 154 11.64 -7.09 -6.76
CA LEU A 154 10.47 -6.35 -6.31
C LEU A 154 9.52 -6.11 -7.48
N SER A 155 8.47 -6.92 -7.57
CA SER A 155 7.36 -6.77 -8.51
C SER A 155 6.06 -7.28 -7.90
N VAL A 156 4.92 -6.82 -8.45
CA VAL A 156 3.58 -7.26 -8.00
C VAL A 156 3.41 -8.76 -8.25
N THR A 157 3.85 -9.26 -9.41
CA THR A 157 3.75 -10.68 -9.76
C THR A 157 4.52 -11.57 -8.80
N GLN A 158 5.71 -11.16 -8.37
CA GLN A 158 6.52 -11.89 -7.40
C GLN A 158 5.86 -11.93 -6.02
N ALA A 159 5.28 -10.81 -5.56
CA ALA A 159 4.56 -10.75 -4.30
C ALA A 159 3.30 -11.63 -4.28
N LEU A 160 2.54 -11.67 -5.39
CA LEU A 160 1.38 -12.56 -5.49
C LEU A 160 1.77 -14.04 -5.49
N ALA A 161 2.90 -14.38 -6.13
CA ALA A 161 3.46 -15.72 -6.09
C ALA A 161 3.94 -16.09 -4.68
N ASP A 162 4.48 -15.13 -3.92
CA ASP A 162 4.86 -15.35 -2.52
C ASP A 162 3.68 -15.76 -1.67
N PHE A 163 2.61 -14.94 -1.67
CA PHE A 163 1.40 -15.21 -0.90
C PHE A 163 0.80 -16.55 -1.29
N THR A 164 0.81 -16.86 -2.58
CA THR A 164 0.31 -18.13 -3.11
C THR A 164 1.12 -19.34 -2.61
N SER A 165 2.45 -19.29 -2.74
CA SER A 165 3.34 -20.37 -2.27
C SER A 165 3.21 -20.56 -0.76
N PHE A 166 3.15 -19.46 -0.01
CA PHE A 166 2.95 -19.47 1.43
C PHE A 166 1.62 -20.13 1.81
N VAL A 167 0.49 -19.75 1.18
CA VAL A 167 -0.83 -20.33 1.47
C VAL A 167 -0.86 -21.83 1.23
N LEU A 168 -0.28 -22.30 0.12
CA LEU A 168 -0.20 -23.73 -0.18
C LEU A 168 0.61 -24.48 0.89
N SER A 169 1.76 -23.92 1.30
CA SER A 169 2.58 -24.49 2.36
C SER A 169 1.84 -24.51 3.70
N LEU A 170 1.16 -23.41 4.06
CA LEU A 170 0.39 -23.31 5.31
C LEU A 170 -0.73 -24.36 5.34
N LYS A 171 -1.53 -24.46 4.27
CA LYS A 171 -2.60 -25.47 4.18
C LYS A 171 -2.06 -26.90 4.25
N SER A 172 -0.92 -27.17 3.63
CA SER A 172 -0.24 -28.48 3.73
C SER A 172 0.18 -28.79 5.17
N ASN A 173 0.87 -27.84 5.83
CA ASN A 173 1.33 -27.99 7.22
C ASN A 173 0.18 -28.19 8.21
N LEU A 174 -0.95 -27.53 7.97
CA LEU A 174 -2.17 -27.68 8.79
C LEU A 174 -3.00 -28.92 8.41
N SER A 175 -2.61 -29.67 7.36
CA SER A 175 -3.41 -30.74 6.76
C SER A 175 -4.83 -30.29 6.42
N ALA A 176 -4.97 -29.07 5.90
CA ALA A 176 -6.22 -28.36 5.65
C ALA A 176 -6.38 -27.96 4.16
N PRO A 177 -6.32 -28.90 3.20
CA PRO A 177 -6.38 -28.58 1.78
C PRO A 177 -7.74 -27.99 1.36
N ALA A 178 -8.80 -28.29 2.09
CA ALA A 178 -10.15 -27.79 1.83
C ALA A 178 -10.47 -26.44 2.50
N ALA A 179 -9.58 -25.90 3.35
CA ALA A 179 -9.82 -24.62 4.00
C ALA A 179 -9.95 -23.50 2.96
N PRO A 180 -11.08 -22.75 2.93
CA PRO A 180 -11.26 -21.65 2.01
C PRO A 180 -10.41 -20.45 2.43
N VAL A 181 -9.84 -19.74 1.46
CA VAL A 181 -8.99 -18.56 1.73
C VAL A 181 -9.71 -17.31 1.23
N VAL A 182 -9.92 -16.34 2.11
CA VAL A 182 -10.44 -15.01 1.76
C VAL A 182 -9.31 -14.01 1.98
N VAL A 183 -8.98 -13.26 0.94
CA VAL A 183 -7.88 -12.29 0.98
C VAL A 183 -8.42 -10.90 1.26
N PHE A 184 -7.81 -10.20 2.21
CA PHE A 184 -8.13 -8.85 2.62
C PHE A 184 -6.97 -7.93 2.26
N GLY A 185 -7.29 -6.66 1.98
CA GLY A 185 -6.26 -5.63 1.86
C GLY A 185 -6.87 -4.24 1.70
N GLY A 186 -6.13 -3.24 2.17
CA GLY A 186 -6.41 -1.81 1.95
C GLY A 186 -5.41 -1.20 0.97
N SER A 187 -5.78 -0.13 0.26
CA SER A 187 -4.86 0.57 -0.67
C SER A 187 -4.27 -0.40 -1.72
N TYR A 188 -2.96 -0.40 -1.93
CA TYR A 188 -2.25 -1.39 -2.76
C TYR A 188 -2.45 -2.83 -2.26
N GLY A 189 -2.56 -3.08 -0.95
CA GLY A 189 -2.96 -4.38 -0.41
C GLY A 189 -4.32 -4.84 -0.93
N GLY A 190 -5.26 -3.90 -1.12
CA GLY A 190 -6.55 -4.19 -1.74
C GLY A 190 -6.42 -4.55 -3.23
N MET A 191 -5.49 -3.89 -3.95
CA MET A 191 -5.16 -4.25 -5.34
C MET A 191 -4.58 -5.66 -5.40
N LEU A 192 -3.64 -5.99 -4.51
CA LEU A 192 -3.08 -7.33 -4.35
C LEU A 192 -4.16 -8.37 -4.05
N ALA A 193 -5.11 -8.07 -3.16
CA ALA A 193 -6.21 -8.97 -2.86
C ALA A 193 -7.07 -9.31 -4.10
N VAL A 194 -7.44 -8.29 -4.89
CA VAL A 194 -8.18 -8.48 -6.15
C VAL A 194 -7.35 -9.31 -7.13
N TRP A 195 -6.10 -8.92 -7.36
CA TRP A 195 -5.24 -9.57 -8.34
C TRP A 195 -4.90 -11.01 -7.97
N MET A 196 -4.73 -11.30 -6.67
CA MET A 196 -4.56 -12.67 -6.18
C MET A 196 -5.80 -13.51 -6.47
N ARG A 197 -7.01 -12.97 -6.23
CA ARG A 197 -8.26 -13.67 -6.57
C ARG A 197 -8.40 -13.90 -8.07
N LEU A 198 -8.02 -12.93 -8.91
CA LEU A 198 -8.09 -13.06 -10.38
C LEU A 198 -7.10 -14.10 -10.92
N LYS A 199 -5.88 -14.13 -10.41
CA LYS A 199 -4.81 -15.01 -10.91
C LYS A 199 -4.77 -16.39 -10.27
N TYR A 200 -5.15 -16.49 -9.00
CA TYR A 200 -5.12 -17.72 -8.24
C TYR A 200 -6.51 -18.09 -7.66
N PRO A 201 -7.58 -18.14 -8.49
CA PRO A 201 -8.93 -18.42 -8.01
C PRO A 201 -9.12 -19.85 -7.48
N HIS A 202 -8.18 -20.75 -7.80
CA HIS A 202 -8.10 -22.12 -7.29
C HIS A 202 -7.52 -22.20 -5.87
N ILE A 203 -6.95 -21.10 -5.36
CA ILE A 203 -6.36 -21.00 -4.01
C ILE A 203 -7.18 -20.04 -3.16
N VAL A 204 -7.53 -18.88 -3.74
CA VAL A 204 -8.28 -17.82 -3.08
C VAL A 204 -9.73 -17.87 -3.50
N MET A 205 -10.64 -18.06 -2.55
CA MET A 205 -12.09 -18.13 -2.77
C MET A 205 -12.71 -16.75 -3.02
N GLY A 206 -12.22 -15.71 -2.34
CA GLY A 206 -12.77 -14.36 -2.42
C GLY A 206 -11.77 -13.30 -1.98
N ALA A 207 -12.06 -12.04 -2.31
CA ALA A 207 -11.24 -10.91 -1.93
C ALA A 207 -12.12 -9.78 -1.36
N VAL A 208 -11.64 -9.16 -0.28
CA VAL A 208 -12.18 -7.93 0.32
C VAL A 208 -11.15 -6.83 0.09
N ALA A 209 -11.40 -6.01 -0.93
CA ALA A 209 -10.50 -4.95 -1.37
C ALA A 209 -11.04 -3.59 -0.94
N SER A 210 -10.47 -3.03 0.12
CA SER A 210 -10.88 -1.74 0.67
C SER A 210 -10.07 -0.61 0.04
N SER A 211 -10.76 0.41 -0.48
CA SER A 211 -10.13 1.60 -1.09
C SER A 211 -9.01 1.28 -2.08
N ALA A 212 -9.19 0.24 -2.91
CA ALA A 212 -8.19 -0.25 -3.84
C ALA A 212 -8.26 0.51 -5.19
N PRO A 213 -7.25 1.32 -5.57
CA PRO A 213 -7.29 2.13 -6.78
C PRO A 213 -6.93 1.32 -8.04
N ILE A 214 -7.58 0.17 -8.26
CA ILE A 214 -7.32 -0.76 -9.39
C ILE A 214 -7.51 -0.14 -10.79
N ARG A 215 -8.12 1.04 -10.88
CA ARG A 215 -8.31 1.80 -12.13
C ARG A 215 -7.43 3.04 -12.25
N SER A 216 -6.58 3.32 -11.27
CA SER A 216 -5.77 4.55 -11.23
C SER A 216 -4.53 4.44 -12.11
N PHE A 217 -4.68 3.94 -13.34
CA PHE A 217 -3.61 3.79 -14.32
C PHE A 217 -3.89 4.66 -15.56
N TYR A 218 -2.85 4.84 -16.38
CA TYR A 218 -2.90 5.72 -17.54
C TYR A 218 -4.02 5.29 -18.49
N HIS A 219 -4.73 6.28 -19.05
CA HIS A 219 -5.97 6.12 -19.83
C HIS A 219 -7.21 5.54 -19.10
N LEU A 220 -7.11 5.09 -17.85
CA LEU A 220 -8.26 4.57 -17.09
C LEU A 220 -8.90 5.58 -16.14
N THR A 221 -8.10 6.53 -15.65
CA THR A 221 -8.50 7.60 -14.72
C THR A 221 -7.91 8.94 -15.17
N ASP A 222 -8.63 10.02 -14.88
CA ASP A 222 -8.17 11.39 -15.10
C ASP A 222 -6.95 11.67 -14.18
N PRO A 223 -5.79 12.09 -14.73
CA PRO A 223 -4.57 12.34 -13.97
C PRO A 223 -4.68 13.47 -12.94
N TYR A 224 -5.71 14.30 -13.02
CA TYR A 224 -5.98 15.39 -12.06
C TYR A 224 -6.93 14.97 -10.93
N ALA A 225 -7.61 13.83 -11.06
CA ALA A 225 -8.72 13.46 -10.19
C ALA A 225 -8.32 13.34 -8.71
N PHE A 226 -7.12 12.84 -8.41
CA PHE A 226 -6.68 12.63 -7.03
C PHE A 226 -6.64 13.95 -6.24
N TYR A 227 -5.89 14.94 -6.75
CA TYR A 227 -5.75 16.24 -6.09
C TYR A 227 -7.03 17.08 -6.16
N ASP A 228 -7.86 16.89 -7.20
CA ASP A 228 -9.19 17.49 -7.25
C ASP A 228 -10.09 16.97 -6.12
N ARG A 229 -9.96 15.70 -5.71
CA ARG A 229 -10.69 15.15 -4.55
C ARG A 229 -10.18 15.70 -3.23
N VAL A 230 -8.86 15.74 -3.03
CA VAL A 230 -8.26 16.40 -1.86
C VAL A 230 -8.75 17.85 -1.76
N THR A 231 -8.83 18.55 -2.89
CA THR A 231 -9.38 19.91 -2.96
C THR A 231 -10.84 19.97 -2.52
N ASP A 232 -11.67 19.05 -2.98
CA ASP A 232 -13.08 19.00 -2.62
C ASP A 232 -13.28 18.75 -1.12
N ASP A 233 -12.45 17.91 -0.50
CA ASP A 233 -12.50 17.63 0.94
C ASP A 233 -12.27 18.91 1.77
N PHE A 234 -11.18 19.62 1.53
CA PHE A 234 -10.87 20.88 2.23
C PHE A 234 -11.91 21.98 1.94
N LYS A 235 -12.36 22.08 0.68
CA LYS A 235 -13.35 23.09 0.28
C LYS A 235 -14.72 22.82 0.91
N SER A 236 -15.07 21.56 1.16
CA SER A 236 -16.32 21.18 1.83
C SER A 236 -16.35 21.59 3.30
N GLU A 237 -15.19 21.65 3.96
CA GLU A 237 -15.05 22.12 5.34
C GLU A 237 -15.06 23.65 5.43
N SER A 238 -14.25 24.36 4.62
CA SER A 238 -14.23 25.83 4.62
C SER A 238 -13.66 26.43 3.33
N ASN A 239 -14.42 27.34 2.72
CA ASN A 239 -13.94 28.11 1.56
C ASN A 239 -12.77 29.05 1.92
N ASN A 240 -12.78 29.64 3.11
CA ASN A 240 -11.69 30.51 3.56
C ASN A 240 -10.40 29.70 3.79
N CYS A 241 -10.52 28.53 4.42
CA CYS A 241 -9.42 27.57 4.54
C CYS A 241 -8.81 27.23 3.17
N TYR A 242 -9.66 26.84 2.21
CA TYR A 242 -9.23 26.56 0.84
C TYR A 242 -8.46 27.74 0.22
N ASP A 243 -9.00 28.96 0.30
CA ASP A 243 -8.37 30.14 -0.31
C ASP A 243 -7.02 30.48 0.35
N VAL A 244 -6.91 30.37 1.68
CA VAL A 244 -5.67 30.64 2.41
C VAL A 244 -4.59 29.59 2.11
N LEU A 245 -4.95 28.30 2.15
CA LEU A 245 -3.99 27.22 1.88
C LEU A 245 -3.52 27.25 0.42
N ARG A 246 -4.45 27.45 -0.52
CA ARG A 246 -4.14 27.59 -1.95
C ARG A 246 -3.28 28.80 -2.27
N GLY A 247 -3.51 29.93 -1.60
CA GLY A 247 -2.74 31.15 -1.78
C GLY A 247 -1.34 31.13 -1.14
N SER A 248 -0.98 30.07 -0.41
CA SER A 248 0.30 30.00 0.29
C SER A 248 1.45 29.62 -0.65
N SER A 249 2.46 30.49 -0.76
CA SER A 249 3.61 30.29 -1.65
C SER A 249 4.93 30.48 -0.90
N VAL A 250 5.37 29.49 -0.13
CA VAL A 250 6.65 29.59 0.60
C VAL A 250 7.52 28.40 0.23
N ARG A 251 8.09 28.35 -0.98
CA ARG A 251 9.03 27.36 -1.56
C ARG A 251 9.29 25.99 -0.88
N ASP A 252 9.59 25.92 0.42
CA ASP A 252 9.76 24.67 1.21
C ASP A 252 8.52 24.24 2.03
N ILE A 253 7.59 25.17 2.33
CA ILE A 253 6.27 24.90 2.92
C ILE A 253 5.33 24.17 1.96
N PRO A 254 5.27 24.46 0.63
CA PRO A 254 4.37 23.77 -0.28
C PRO A 254 4.48 22.25 -0.22
N SER A 255 5.68 21.67 -0.09
CA SER A 255 5.86 20.22 -0.04
C SER A 255 5.39 19.61 1.30
N LEU A 256 5.72 20.25 2.43
CA LEU A 256 5.23 19.84 3.75
C LEU A 256 3.71 20.02 3.87
N LEU A 257 3.20 21.14 3.37
CA LEU A 257 1.78 21.45 3.37
C LEU A 257 1.02 20.47 2.47
N GLU A 258 1.51 20.21 1.25
CA GLU A 258 0.97 19.18 0.36
C GLU A 258 0.88 17.84 1.06
N SER A 259 1.98 17.39 1.68
CA SER A 259 2.01 16.11 2.39
C SER A 259 1.02 16.09 3.55
N ALA A 260 0.96 17.14 4.37
CA ALA A 260 0.00 17.24 5.47
C ALA A 260 -1.44 17.17 4.96
N MET A 261 -1.76 17.89 3.89
CA MET A 261 -3.11 17.95 3.34
C MET A 261 -3.55 16.64 2.69
N VAL A 262 -2.69 16.03 1.88
CA VAL A 262 -2.98 14.74 1.24
C VAL A 262 -3.16 13.66 2.30
N ASN A 263 -2.26 13.56 3.28
CA ASN A 263 -2.35 12.55 4.32
C ASN A 263 -3.54 12.79 5.26
N ALA A 264 -3.87 14.04 5.60
CA ALA A 264 -5.06 14.38 6.37
C ALA A 264 -6.34 13.98 5.62
N ALA A 265 -6.44 14.26 4.31
CA ALA A 265 -7.59 13.85 3.50
C ALA A 265 -7.71 12.32 3.40
N MET A 266 -6.60 11.60 3.25
CA MET A 266 -6.59 10.14 3.22
C MET A 266 -7.01 9.50 4.56
N THR A 267 -6.82 10.21 5.67
CA THR A 267 -7.09 9.72 7.03
C THR A 267 -8.13 10.57 7.75
N ASP A 268 -9.09 11.14 7.02
CA ASP A 268 -10.16 11.98 7.56
C ASP A 268 -11.24 11.18 8.31
N TYR A 269 -10.79 10.39 9.30
CA TYR A 269 -11.62 9.53 10.11
C TYR A 269 -12.39 10.32 11.16
N PRO A 270 -13.60 9.88 11.54
CA PRO A 270 -14.41 10.59 12.53
C PRO A 270 -13.86 10.50 13.96
N THR A 271 -12.84 9.68 14.18
CA THR A 271 -12.21 9.41 15.49
C THR A 271 -10.70 9.56 15.39
N PRO A 272 -10.01 9.87 16.51
CA PRO A 272 -8.55 9.89 16.54
C PRO A 272 -7.95 8.57 16.03
N SER A 273 -6.84 8.67 15.29
CA SER A 273 -6.17 7.51 14.72
C SER A 273 -4.65 7.68 14.73
N GLY A 274 -3.93 6.57 14.62
CA GLY A 274 -2.46 6.55 14.58
C GLY A 274 -1.92 5.76 13.39
N PHE A 275 -2.59 5.86 12.23
CA PHE A 275 -2.22 5.07 11.05
C PHE A 275 -0.99 5.65 10.34
N LEU A 276 -1.09 6.86 9.77
CA LEU A 276 0.04 7.55 9.13
C LEU A 276 0.81 8.43 10.11
N ALA A 277 0.06 9.10 10.97
CA ALA A 277 0.54 9.91 12.08
C ALA A 277 -0.51 9.87 13.19
N PRO A 278 -0.17 10.20 14.45
CA PRO A 278 -1.17 10.49 15.46
C PRO A 278 -2.01 11.69 15.00
N LEU A 279 -3.29 11.49 14.74
CA LEU A 279 -4.20 12.52 14.24
C LEU A 279 -5.49 12.59 15.08
N PRO A 280 -6.08 13.79 15.25
CA PRO A 280 -7.40 13.93 15.86
C PRO A 280 -8.48 13.35 14.93
N GLY A 281 -9.72 13.23 15.44
CA GLY A 281 -10.86 12.94 14.57
C GLY A 281 -11.19 14.16 13.70
N TYR A 282 -11.51 13.92 12.43
CA TYR A 282 -11.74 14.91 11.39
C TYR A 282 -10.53 15.85 11.19
N PRO A 283 -9.33 15.32 10.87
CA PRO A 283 -8.12 16.12 10.70
C PRO A 283 -8.27 17.23 9.64
N VAL A 284 -9.03 17.04 8.55
CA VAL A 284 -9.24 18.10 7.54
C VAL A 284 -10.00 19.28 8.17
N ARG A 285 -11.05 18.98 8.95
CA ARG A 285 -11.80 20.00 9.69
C ARG A 285 -10.93 20.72 10.71
N GLU A 286 -10.10 20.01 11.46
CA GLU A 286 -9.21 20.64 12.45
C GLU A 286 -8.13 21.51 11.79
N MET A 287 -7.60 21.11 10.63
CA MET A 287 -6.72 21.96 9.82
C MET A 287 -7.43 23.24 9.39
N CYS A 288 -8.65 23.15 8.88
CA CYS A 288 -9.41 24.34 8.47
C CYS A 288 -9.81 25.22 9.65
N ARG A 289 -10.14 24.62 10.80
CA ARG A 289 -10.39 25.34 12.05
C ARG A 289 -9.17 26.15 12.50
N ALA A 290 -7.96 25.59 12.37
CA ALA A 290 -6.72 26.28 12.69
C ALA A 290 -6.48 27.50 11.78
N VAL A 291 -6.91 27.43 10.51
CA VAL A 291 -6.84 28.55 9.57
C VAL A 291 -7.89 29.63 9.85
N ASP A 292 -9.14 29.22 10.13
CA ASP A 292 -10.28 30.11 10.33
C ASP A 292 -10.26 30.79 11.71
N HIS A 293 -9.69 30.12 12.70
CA HIS A 293 -9.57 30.58 14.08
C HIS A 293 -8.11 30.51 14.59
N PRO A 294 -7.21 31.32 14.03
CA PRO A 294 -5.79 31.25 14.37
C PRO A 294 -5.54 31.64 15.82
N SER A 295 -4.70 30.86 16.50
CA SER A 295 -4.32 31.11 17.91
C SER A 295 -2.94 31.76 18.05
N SER A 296 -2.09 31.63 17.03
CA SER A 296 -0.67 31.98 17.10
C SER A 296 -0.27 33.21 16.26
N GLY A 297 -1.17 33.71 15.39
CA GLY A 297 -0.95 34.85 14.50
C GLY A 297 -1.97 34.86 13.35
N ASN A 298 -2.39 36.04 12.89
CA ASN A 298 -3.44 36.16 11.85
C ASN A 298 -2.89 36.30 10.42
N ASP A 299 -1.56 36.32 10.26
CA ASP A 299 -0.92 36.28 8.95
C ASP A 299 -1.02 34.89 8.31
N THR A 300 -0.83 34.83 6.99
CA THR A 300 -0.94 33.59 6.21
C THR A 300 0.04 32.52 6.68
N LEU A 301 1.26 32.90 7.06
CA LEU A 301 2.29 31.94 7.46
C LEU A 301 1.94 31.30 8.81
N ALA A 302 1.46 32.09 9.78
CA ALA A 302 0.98 31.57 11.06
C ALA A 302 -0.20 30.60 10.89
N LYS A 303 -1.18 30.94 10.05
CA LYS A 303 -2.33 30.06 9.73
C LYS A 303 -1.90 28.74 9.10
N VAL A 304 -1.01 28.80 8.11
CA VAL A 304 -0.49 27.61 7.42
C VAL A 304 0.32 26.73 8.38
N ARG A 305 1.15 27.35 9.25
CA ARG A 305 1.86 26.62 10.32
C ARG A 305 0.90 25.90 11.26
N ASP A 306 -0.15 26.58 11.72
CA ASP A 306 -1.13 26.01 12.65
C ASP A 306 -1.90 24.85 12.01
N ALA A 307 -2.23 24.95 10.72
CA ALA A 307 -2.78 23.83 9.96
C ALA A 307 -1.80 22.65 9.85
N MET A 308 -0.53 22.90 9.51
CA MET A 308 0.49 21.86 9.42
C MET A 308 0.76 21.18 10.77
N ASN A 309 0.65 21.90 11.89
CA ASN A 309 0.79 21.33 13.23
C ASN A 309 -0.24 20.24 13.51
N VAL A 310 -1.42 20.26 12.89
CA VAL A 310 -2.42 19.18 13.04
C VAL A 310 -1.84 17.84 12.56
N TYR A 311 -1.02 17.84 11.51
CA TYR A 311 -0.40 16.63 10.98
C TYR A 311 0.96 16.33 11.64
N TYR A 312 1.86 17.31 11.68
CA TYR A 312 3.25 17.10 12.09
C TYR A 312 3.48 17.21 13.61
N ASN A 313 2.54 17.80 14.36
CA ASN A 313 2.73 18.08 15.78
C ASN A 313 1.42 18.03 16.58
N SER A 314 0.55 17.07 16.28
CA SER A 314 -0.76 16.91 16.95
C SER A 314 -0.62 16.71 18.47
N THR A 315 0.49 16.13 18.92
CA THR A 315 0.80 15.87 20.33
C THR A 315 1.46 17.05 21.04
N GLY A 316 1.92 18.06 20.29
CA GLY A 316 2.71 19.18 20.81
C GLY A 316 4.13 18.80 21.27
N ALA A 317 4.59 17.58 20.99
CA ALA A 317 5.89 17.08 21.42
C ALA A 317 7.06 17.50 20.52
N SER A 318 6.79 17.89 19.27
CA SER A 318 7.83 18.24 18.29
C SER A 318 8.24 19.71 18.43
N PRO A 319 9.54 20.01 18.62
CA PRO A 319 10.03 21.38 18.76
C PRO A 319 10.08 22.16 17.43
N CYS A 320 10.04 21.48 16.28
CA CYS A 320 10.07 22.07 14.95
C CYS A 320 9.25 21.25 13.93
N LEU A 321 8.77 21.91 12.88
CA LEU A 321 8.14 21.26 11.72
C LEU A 321 9.25 20.89 10.73
N GLY A 322 9.66 19.61 10.77
CA GLY A 322 10.77 19.06 9.98
C GLY A 322 12.07 18.94 10.79
N GLY A 323 12.88 17.90 10.66
CA GLY A 323 12.58 16.52 10.28
C GLY A 323 13.30 15.62 11.30
N GLU A 324 12.59 14.74 11.99
CA GLU A 324 13.24 13.45 12.25
C GLU A 324 13.50 12.90 10.85
N GLU A 325 14.72 12.41 10.64
CA GLU A 325 15.16 11.79 9.40
C GLU A 325 13.98 11.08 8.74
N ASP A 326 13.92 11.17 7.41
CA ASP A 326 13.22 10.23 6.54
C ASP A 326 13.74 8.81 6.83
N GLY A 327 13.54 8.38 8.06
CA GLY A 327 13.65 7.06 8.55
C GLY A 327 12.60 6.38 7.75
N ASP A 328 13.09 5.81 6.68
CA ASP A 328 12.52 4.66 6.07
C ASP A 328 13.16 3.43 6.73
N PRO A 329 13.01 3.18 8.06
CA PRO A 329 13.71 2.08 8.71
C PRO A 329 13.32 0.72 8.10
N TYR A 330 12.29 0.69 7.26
CA TYR A 330 11.68 -0.51 6.67
C TYR A 330 11.59 -0.50 5.13
N GLY A 331 12.19 0.47 4.42
CA GLY A 331 12.22 0.49 2.95
C GLY A 331 10.88 0.83 2.26
N MET A 332 9.92 1.41 2.99
CA MET A 332 8.65 1.94 2.52
C MET A 332 8.80 2.92 1.35
N TYR A 333 9.69 3.91 1.45
CA TYR A 333 9.93 4.91 0.41
C TYR A 333 10.77 4.33 -0.72
N ASP A 334 11.87 3.63 -0.43
CA ASP A 334 12.73 3.05 -1.47
C ASP A 334 12.00 1.95 -2.28
N GLY A 335 11.26 1.09 -1.59
CA GLY A 335 10.47 0.02 -2.18
C GLY A 335 9.28 0.54 -2.97
N TRP A 336 8.49 1.46 -2.41
CA TRP A 336 7.34 2.01 -3.11
C TRP A 336 7.76 2.87 -4.30
N ASN A 337 8.79 3.71 -4.17
CA ASN A 337 9.32 4.50 -5.29
C ASN A 337 9.79 3.60 -6.43
N TRP A 338 10.46 2.49 -6.11
CA TRP A 338 10.82 1.48 -7.11
C TRP A 338 9.58 0.91 -7.79
N GLN A 339 8.55 0.50 -7.05
CA GLN A 339 7.32 -0.03 -7.64
C GLN A 339 6.60 1.01 -8.50
N ALA A 340 6.45 2.24 -7.99
CA ALA A 340 5.78 3.36 -8.65
C ALA A 340 6.48 3.74 -9.97
N CYS A 341 7.79 3.54 -10.05
CA CYS A 341 8.57 3.80 -11.26
C CYS A 341 8.79 2.59 -12.18
N THR A 342 8.35 1.39 -11.79
CA THR A 342 8.51 0.19 -12.63
C THR A 342 7.19 -0.39 -13.11
N GLU A 343 6.24 -0.64 -12.21
CA GLU A 343 4.94 -1.28 -12.53
C GLU A 343 3.74 -0.44 -12.06
N MET A 344 3.80 0.15 -10.87
CA MET A 344 2.72 0.88 -10.20
C MET A 344 2.65 2.36 -10.61
N VAL A 345 2.71 2.68 -11.90
CA VAL A 345 2.68 4.07 -12.40
C VAL A 345 1.25 4.63 -12.28
N LEU A 346 0.87 5.06 -11.07
CA LEU A 346 -0.50 5.48 -10.76
C LEU A 346 -0.79 6.93 -11.19
N MET A 347 -1.98 7.19 -11.75
CA MET A 347 -2.42 8.51 -12.22
C MET A 347 -2.72 9.49 -11.08
N THR A 348 -1.65 10.00 -10.48
CA THR A 348 -1.64 10.91 -9.32
C THR A 348 -0.62 12.04 -9.51
N TYR A 349 -0.43 12.51 -10.75
CA TYR A 349 0.67 13.43 -11.11
C TYR A 349 0.20 14.80 -11.63
N GLY A 350 -1.09 14.97 -11.93
CA GLY A 350 -1.61 16.23 -12.46
C GLY A 350 -2.14 17.14 -11.35
N LEU A 351 -1.75 18.42 -11.38
CA LEU A 351 -2.37 19.47 -10.57
C LEU A 351 -3.19 20.40 -11.46
N SER A 352 -4.51 20.36 -11.29
CA SER A 352 -5.43 21.19 -12.06
C SER A 352 -5.38 22.65 -11.59
N ASN A 353 -5.96 23.56 -12.37
CA ASN A 353 -6.10 24.96 -11.95
C ASN A 353 -6.95 25.13 -10.68
N ARG A 354 -7.88 24.20 -10.39
CA ARG A 354 -8.73 24.28 -9.19
C ARG A 354 -8.05 23.70 -7.96
N SER A 355 -6.98 22.92 -8.14
CA SER A 355 -6.27 22.24 -7.06
C SER A 355 -5.98 23.20 -5.91
N ILE A 356 -6.21 22.75 -4.69
CA ILE A 356 -5.78 23.47 -3.49
C ILE A 356 -4.25 23.53 -3.39
N ILE A 357 -3.54 22.61 -4.06
CA ILE A 357 -2.08 22.59 -4.16
C ILE A 357 -1.67 23.41 -5.38
N GLN A 358 -0.71 24.31 -5.19
CA GLN A 358 -0.24 25.27 -6.20
C GLN A 358 1.29 25.23 -6.33
N PRO A 359 1.84 25.61 -7.50
CA PRO A 359 1.13 26.03 -8.72
C PRO A 359 0.50 24.86 -9.48
N PRO A 360 -0.42 25.11 -10.44
CA PRO A 360 -0.95 24.06 -11.31
C PRO A 360 0.19 23.42 -12.11
N TRP A 361 0.09 22.12 -12.32
CA TRP A 361 1.10 21.31 -12.98
C TRP A 361 0.42 20.48 -14.07
N PRO A 362 0.59 20.86 -15.35
CA PRO A 362 -0.01 20.13 -16.44
C PRO A 362 0.59 18.73 -16.50
N PHE A 363 -0.28 17.73 -16.54
CA PHE A 363 0.14 16.35 -16.63
C PHE A 363 0.80 16.07 -17.99
N ASN A 364 2.02 15.58 -17.95
CA ASN A 364 2.74 15.03 -19.10
C ASN A 364 3.26 13.64 -18.76
N PHE A 365 2.68 12.63 -19.39
CA PHE A 365 3.05 11.25 -19.10
C PHE A 365 4.48 10.91 -19.50
N THR A 366 5.02 11.54 -20.55
CA THR A 366 6.40 11.33 -20.98
C THR A 366 7.38 11.78 -19.90
N ASP A 367 7.13 12.93 -19.26
CA ASP A 367 7.99 13.46 -18.21
C ASP A 367 8.01 12.54 -16.97
N VAL A 368 6.86 11.93 -16.64
CA VAL A 368 6.76 10.92 -15.58
C VAL A 368 7.64 9.71 -15.90
N LEU A 369 7.54 9.19 -17.13
CA LEU A 369 8.31 8.01 -17.54
C LEU A 369 9.81 8.29 -17.61
N ASP A 370 10.20 9.47 -18.09
CA ASP A 370 11.61 9.88 -18.18
C ASP A 370 12.21 10.12 -16.79
N SER A 371 11.45 10.72 -15.86
CA SER A 371 11.86 10.85 -14.46
C SER A 371 12.09 9.49 -13.81
N CYS A 372 11.16 8.55 -14.00
CA CYS A 372 11.29 7.20 -13.47
C CYS A 372 12.46 6.42 -14.08
N ARG A 373 12.72 6.62 -15.38
CA ARG A 373 13.92 6.05 -16.03
C ARG A 373 15.19 6.62 -15.44
N ASN A 374 15.24 7.91 -15.17
CA ASN A 374 16.40 8.56 -14.56
C ASN A 374 16.64 8.09 -13.12
N ALA A 375 15.57 7.91 -12.34
CA ALA A 375 15.66 7.47 -10.95
C ALA A 375 16.07 5.99 -10.81
N THR A 376 15.54 5.11 -11.65
CA THR A 376 15.75 3.65 -11.53
C THR A 376 16.84 3.09 -12.44
N GLY A 377 17.21 3.83 -13.49
CA GLY A 377 18.06 3.33 -14.57
C GLY A 377 17.37 2.29 -15.48
N LEU A 378 16.08 2.03 -15.28
CA LEU A 378 15.30 1.05 -16.01
C LEU A 378 14.13 1.70 -16.76
N PRO A 379 13.73 1.17 -17.93
CA PRO A 379 12.51 1.62 -18.58
C PRO A 379 11.28 1.20 -17.75
N PRO A 380 10.40 2.14 -17.36
CA PRO A 380 9.13 1.80 -16.71
C PRO A 380 8.24 0.96 -17.63
N ARG A 381 7.38 0.12 -17.05
CA ARG A 381 6.39 -0.69 -17.78
C ARG A 381 4.96 -0.26 -17.39
N PRO A 382 4.52 0.94 -17.81
CA PRO A 382 3.31 1.57 -17.29
C PRO A 382 1.99 0.84 -17.60
N PHE A 383 1.98 -0.03 -18.61
CA PHE A 383 0.79 -0.78 -19.04
C PHE A 383 0.81 -2.25 -18.61
N TRP A 384 1.85 -2.66 -17.88
CA TRP A 384 2.07 -4.06 -17.55
C TRP A 384 0.99 -4.61 -16.62
N LEU A 385 0.58 -3.83 -15.61
CA LEU A 385 -0.40 -4.29 -14.63
C LEU A 385 -1.80 -4.43 -15.24
N GLU A 386 -2.18 -3.56 -16.17
CA GLU A 386 -3.45 -3.65 -16.89
C GLU A 386 -3.47 -4.81 -17.87
N ALA A 387 -2.33 -5.08 -18.52
CA ALA A 387 -2.16 -6.24 -19.39
C ALA A 387 -2.18 -7.55 -18.58
N GLU A 388 -1.50 -7.58 -17.43
CA GLU A 388 -1.36 -8.76 -16.60
C GLU A 388 -2.64 -9.05 -15.82
N PHE A 389 -3.20 -8.08 -15.11
CA PHE A 389 -4.30 -8.29 -14.16
C PHE A 389 -5.66 -7.76 -14.63
N GLY A 390 -5.70 -7.03 -15.74
CA GLY A 390 -6.89 -6.38 -16.27
C GLY A 390 -7.16 -5.00 -15.68
N GLY A 391 -7.73 -4.10 -16.48
CA GLY A 391 -8.17 -2.75 -16.07
C GLY A 391 -9.69 -2.53 -16.13
N TYR A 392 -10.45 -3.54 -16.57
CA TYR A 392 -11.88 -3.46 -16.87
C TYR A 392 -12.67 -4.55 -16.13
N VAL A 393 -12.76 -4.45 -14.80
CA VAL A 393 -13.71 -5.28 -14.03
C VAL A 393 -14.63 -4.34 -13.26
N ASN A 394 -15.75 -3.97 -13.87
CA ASN A 394 -16.71 -3.01 -13.31
C ASN A 394 -17.81 -3.75 -12.55
N LEU A 395 -17.58 -4.06 -11.26
CA LEU A 395 -18.53 -4.76 -10.39
C LEU A 395 -19.56 -3.83 -9.70
N ARG A 396 -19.91 -2.69 -10.30
CA ARG A 396 -20.98 -1.81 -9.74
C ARG A 396 -22.36 -2.41 -9.97
N PHE A 397 -23.25 -2.21 -9.00
CA PHE A 397 -24.68 -2.49 -9.15
C PHE A 397 -25.25 -1.82 -10.40
N SER A 398 -26.22 -2.50 -11.02
CA SER A 398 -26.99 -1.95 -12.12
C SER A 398 -27.81 -0.75 -11.66
N SER A 399 -27.69 0.38 -12.36
CA SER A 399 -28.55 1.55 -12.21
C SER A 399 -29.41 1.74 -13.47
N LYS A 400 -30.48 2.54 -13.37
CA LYS A 400 -31.35 2.84 -14.51
C LYS A 400 -30.67 3.77 -15.53
N GLU A 401 -29.65 4.50 -15.09
CA GLU A 401 -28.88 5.47 -15.87
C GLU A 401 -27.70 4.83 -16.62
N ASP A 402 -27.48 3.52 -16.50
CA ASP A 402 -26.33 2.87 -17.13
C ASP A 402 -26.37 3.02 -18.67
N PRO A 403 -25.25 3.41 -19.31
CA PRO A 403 -25.21 3.58 -20.76
C PRO A 403 -25.32 2.25 -21.50
N GLU A 404 -25.88 2.26 -22.72
CA GLU A 404 -26.18 1.04 -23.50
C GLU A 404 -24.96 0.15 -23.77
N TRP A 405 -23.77 0.72 -23.91
CA TRP A 405 -22.55 -0.06 -24.08
C TRP A 405 -22.24 -0.88 -22.81
N LEU A 406 -22.49 -0.34 -21.62
CA LEU A 406 -22.26 -1.01 -20.33
C LEU A 406 -23.26 -2.15 -20.10
N LYS A 407 -24.53 -1.95 -20.50
CA LYS A 407 -25.54 -3.03 -20.49
C LYS A 407 -25.13 -4.19 -21.41
N LYS A 408 -24.60 -3.88 -22.59
CA LYS A 408 -24.09 -4.90 -23.55
C LYS A 408 -22.88 -5.65 -22.99
N VAL A 409 -21.96 -4.95 -22.31
CA VAL A 409 -20.81 -5.56 -21.63
C VAL A 409 -21.28 -6.50 -20.52
N ARG A 410 -22.16 -6.06 -19.63
CA ARG A 410 -22.71 -6.92 -18.56
C ARG A 410 -23.45 -8.14 -19.11
N ALA A 411 -24.26 -7.97 -20.15
CA ALA A 411 -24.93 -9.10 -20.80
C ALA A 411 -23.92 -10.12 -21.40
N LYS A 412 -22.79 -9.64 -21.93
CA LYS A 412 -21.70 -10.49 -22.43
C LYS A 412 -20.99 -11.20 -21.27
N GLU A 413 -20.71 -10.51 -20.18
CA GLU A 413 -20.10 -11.06 -18.96
C GLU A 413 -20.99 -12.13 -18.31
N THR A 414 -22.30 -11.87 -18.12
CA THR A 414 -23.25 -12.87 -17.61
C THR A 414 -23.30 -14.12 -18.50
N ARG A 415 -23.23 -13.97 -19.83
CA ARG A 415 -23.15 -15.12 -20.76
C ARG A 415 -21.82 -15.87 -20.67
N ILE A 416 -20.73 -15.19 -20.36
CA ILE A 416 -19.42 -15.81 -20.12
C ILE A 416 -19.45 -16.58 -18.79
N ILE A 417 -19.95 -15.96 -17.72
CA ILE A 417 -20.11 -16.58 -16.40
C ILE A 417 -21.04 -17.79 -16.47
N ALA A 418 -22.19 -17.68 -17.14
CA ALA A 418 -23.10 -18.80 -17.33
C ALA A 418 -22.44 -19.95 -18.11
N ARG A 419 -21.56 -19.66 -19.06
CA ARG A 419 -20.76 -20.68 -19.76
C ARG A 419 -19.72 -21.31 -18.85
N TRP A 420 -19.01 -20.52 -18.04
CA TRP A 420 -18.06 -21.05 -17.05
C TRP A 420 -18.74 -21.92 -16.01
N LEU A 421 -19.90 -21.50 -15.47
CA LEU A 421 -20.68 -22.30 -14.53
C LEU A 421 -21.21 -23.58 -15.18
N LYS A 422 -21.76 -23.48 -16.38
CA LYS A 422 -22.22 -24.67 -17.13
C LYS A 422 -21.07 -25.63 -17.42
N GLN A 423 -19.90 -25.12 -17.77
CA GLN A 423 -18.70 -25.92 -18.02
C GLN A 423 -18.18 -26.55 -16.72
N TYR A 424 -18.07 -25.76 -15.65
CA TYR A 424 -17.71 -26.23 -14.31
C TYR A 424 -18.64 -27.35 -13.83
N TYR A 425 -19.96 -27.15 -13.88
CA TYR A 425 -20.91 -28.20 -13.50
C TYR A 425 -20.89 -29.40 -14.44
N LYS A 426 -20.56 -29.22 -15.72
CA LYS A 426 -20.37 -30.34 -16.66
C LYS A 426 -19.10 -31.13 -16.36
N ASP A 427 -18.04 -30.45 -15.94
CA ASP A 427 -16.74 -31.03 -15.59
C ASP A 427 -16.79 -31.71 -14.21
N GLU A 428 -17.56 -31.16 -13.26
CA GLU A 428 -17.87 -31.76 -11.95
C GLU A 428 -18.90 -32.91 -12.07
N ALA A 429 -19.84 -32.85 -13.01
CA ALA A 429 -20.85 -33.89 -13.27
C ALA A 429 -20.29 -35.17 -13.91
N VAL A 430 -18.97 -35.28 -14.10
CA VAL A 430 -18.31 -36.58 -14.33
C VAL A 430 -18.24 -37.42 -13.02
N SER A 431 -18.81 -36.93 -11.91
CA SER A 431 -18.97 -37.70 -10.67
C SER A 431 -20.41 -37.70 -10.10
N GLY A 432 -21.35 -38.31 -10.82
CA GLY A 432 -22.63 -38.82 -10.25
C GLY A 432 -23.90 -37.98 -10.53
N PRO A 433 -25.10 -38.58 -10.39
CA PRO A 433 -26.33 -38.04 -10.95
C PRO A 433 -26.92 -36.90 -10.09
N VAL A 434 -27.23 -35.78 -10.74
CA VAL A 434 -27.84 -34.59 -10.15
C VAL A 434 -29.36 -34.61 -10.36
N TRP A 435 -30.11 -34.42 -9.28
CA TRP A 435 -31.57 -34.26 -9.27
C TRP A 435 -31.97 -32.84 -9.67
N ILE A 436 -33.00 -32.70 -10.50
CA ILE A 436 -33.56 -31.42 -10.97
C ILE A 436 -35.00 -31.30 -10.44
N PRO A 437 -35.37 -30.26 -9.67
CA PRO A 437 -36.76 -30.01 -9.31
C PRO A 437 -37.57 -29.45 -10.50
N PRO A 438 -38.87 -29.76 -10.63
CA PRO A 438 -39.69 -29.28 -11.74
C PRO A 438 -40.08 -27.81 -11.60
N ASN A 439 -40.22 -27.19 -12.78
CA ASN A 439 -40.44 -25.78 -13.14
C ASN A 439 -41.25 -24.91 -12.18
#